data_AF-A0A385ST81-F1
#
_entry.id   AF-A0A385ST81-F1
#
_cell.length_a   1.000
_cell.length_b   1.000
_cell.length_c   1.000
_cell.angle_alpha   90.00
_cell.angle_beta   90.00
_cell.angle_gamma   90.00
#
_symmetry.space_group_name_H-M   'P 1'
#
loop_
_entity.id
_entity.type
_entity.pdbx_description
1 polymer ?
#
loop_
_entity_poly.entity_id
_entity_poly.type
_entity_poly.pdbx_seq_one_letter_code
_entity_poly.pdbx_strand_id
1 'polypeptide(L)'
;MKRNFYRGLLLLVGFPLVFGACNKDDDPAPDPLVGTWKRDVYRLKDLPANFSNYEDFPFDTYYYGSAEAGLTLTITNDKNYTRKFDLYLNPDVSEGGTWTKEGTKLTLKSTDTNFGEEEFTIEGDITSSSVSMVLSQAATFSLLPNAVSDTLTTAWANAHPETVTPYQQSVDVTVELVFDKVTTP
;
A
#
# COMPACT_ATOMS: atom_id res chain seq x y z
N MET A 1 -50.86 78.33 -19.59
CA MET A 1 -51.45 77.71 -18.38
C MET A 1 -50.44 76.76 -17.75
N LYS A 2 -50.17 76.90 -16.43
CA LYS A 2 -49.71 75.93 -15.39
C LYS A 2 -48.59 74.92 -15.79
N ARG A 3 -47.32 74.94 -15.34
CA ARG A 3 -46.65 74.93 -13.99
C ARG A 3 -46.73 73.59 -13.22
N ASN A 4 -45.55 73.11 -12.76
CA ASN A 4 -45.24 72.16 -11.65
C ASN A 4 -44.89 70.70 -12.03
N PHE A 5 -44.02 69.91 -11.38
CA PHE A 5 -42.84 70.03 -10.47
C PHE A 5 -42.39 68.55 -10.12
N TYR A 6 -41.08 68.24 -10.14
CA TYR A 6 -40.27 67.29 -9.32
C TYR A 6 -40.50 65.76 -9.22
N ARG A 7 -39.38 65.02 -9.36
CA ARG A 7 -38.81 63.85 -8.59
C ARG A 7 -37.94 63.04 -9.57
N GLY A 8 -36.61 62.92 -9.48
CA GLY A 8 -35.77 62.59 -8.33
C GLY A 8 -35.41 61.10 -8.38
N LEU A 9 -34.28 60.71 -8.98
CA LEU A 9 -33.56 59.46 -8.65
C LEU A 9 -32.12 59.48 -9.19
N LEU A 10 -31.16 59.55 -8.28
CA LEU A 10 -29.77 59.13 -8.49
C LEU A 10 -29.75 57.61 -8.72
N LEU A 11 -29.08 57.14 -9.77
CA LEU A 11 -28.65 55.74 -9.88
C LEU A 11 -27.15 55.68 -10.17
N LEU A 12 -26.41 55.52 -9.07
CA LEU A 12 -25.07 54.97 -8.98
C LEU A 12 -25.14 53.47 -9.32
N VAL A 13 -24.66 53.07 -10.48
CA VAL A 13 -24.31 51.68 -10.84
C VAL A 13 -23.13 51.82 -11.79
N GLY A 14 -21.89 51.49 -11.43
CA GLY A 14 -21.45 50.24 -10.84
C GLY A 14 -20.43 49.69 -11.83
N PHE A 15 -19.17 50.12 -11.66
CA PHE A 15 -17.99 49.65 -12.37
C PHE A 15 -17.96 48.11 -12.26
N PRO A 16 -17.98 47.33 -13.36
CA PRO A 16 -17.64 45.92 -13.24
C PRO A 16 -16.13 45.88 -13.00
N LEU A 17 -15.75 45.74 -11.73
CA LEU A 17 -14.48 45.15 -11.35
C LEU A 17 -14.47 43.76 -11.99
N VAL A 18 -13.79 43.67 -13.14
CA VAL A 18 -13.33 42.39 -13.67
C VAL A 18 -12.33 41.89 -12.63
N PHE A 19 -12.82 41.15 -11.64
CA PHE A 19 -11.97 40.25 -10.88
C PHE A 19 -11.46 39.25 -11.91
N GLY A 20 -10.28 39.53 -12.45
CA GLY A 20 -9.46 38.50 -13.07
C GLY A 20 -9.34 37.42 -12.02
N ALA A 21 -10.07 36.32 -12.22
CA ALA A 21 -9.89 35.13 -11.45
C ALA A 21 -8.40 34.80 -11.56
N CYS A 22 -7.70 34.84 -10.43
CA CYS A 22 -6.40 34.22 -10.32
C CYS A 22 -6.55 32.80 -10.86
N ASN A 23 -5.86 32.50 -11.96
CA ASN A 23 -5.49 31.13 -12.27
C ASN A 23 -4.80 30.62 -11.01
N LYS A 24 -5.51 29.82 -10.20
CA LYS A 24 -4.84 29.01 -9.21
C LYS A 24 -3.97 28.08 -10.05
N ASP A 25 -2.67 28.09 -9.78
CA ASP A 25 -1.75 27.10 -10.31
C ASP A 25 -2.42 25.72 -10.16
N ASP A 26 -2.69 25.07 -11.29
CA ASP A 26 -3.20 23.70 -11.35
C ASP A 26 -2.05 22.79 -10.89
N ASP A 27 -1.82 22.76 -9.57
CA ASP A 27 -0.99 21.72 -8.98
C ASP A 27 -1.59 20.38 -9.44
N PRO A 28 -0.79 19.51 -10.08
CA PRO A 28 -1.30 18.25 -10.57
C PRO A 28 -1.96 17.50 -9.42
N ALA A 29 -3.12 16.90 -9.69
CA ALA A 29 -3.83 16.11 -8.71
C ALA A 29 -2.86 15.08 -8.08
N PRO A 30 -2.92 14.86 -6.75
CA PRO A 30 -2.03 13.91 -6.09
C PRO A 30 -2.10 12.53 -6.74
N ASP A 31 -0.97 11.81 -6.76
CA ASP A 31 -0.97 10.42 -7.23
C ASP A 31 -1.97 9.60 -6.39
N PRO A 32 -2.78 8.72 -7.00
CA PRO A 32 -3.68 7.82 -6.29
C PRO A 32 -3.07 7.01 -5.13
N LEU A 33 -1.75 6.76 -5.16
CA LEU A 33 -1.02 6.11 -4.07
C LEU A 33 -0.92 6.97 -2.80
N VAL A 34 -1.08 8.29 -2.91
CA VAL A 34 -0.99 9.21 -1.77
C VAL A 34 -2.10 8.91 -0.77
N GLY A 35 -1.69 8.67 0.47
CA GLY A 35 -2.57 8.26 1.55
C GLY A 35 -1.86 7.38 2.58
N THR A 36 -2.62 6.97 3.59
CA THR A 36 -2.17 5.99 4.59
C THR A 36 -2.88 4.67 4.30
N TRP A 37 -2.10 3.60 4.29
CA TRP A 37 -2.50 2.26 3.90
C TRP A 37 -2.12 1.30 5.02
N LYS A 38 -3.05 0.52 5.51
CA LYS A 38 -2.79 -0.52 6.51
C LYS A 38 -2.82 -1.86 5.80
N ARG A 39 -1.77 -2.67 5.97
CA ARG A 39 -1.76 -4.03 5.43
C ARG A 39 -2.82 -4.85 6.13
N ASP A 40 -3.69 -5.45 5.35
CA ASP A 40 -4.65 -6.46 5.79
C ASP A 40 -3.95 -7.82 5.86
N VAL A 41 -3.35 -8.28 4.75
CA VAL A 41 -2.84 -9.66 4.64
C VAL A 41 -1.71 -9.79 3.63
N TYR A 42 -0.85 -10.81 3.81
CA TYR A 42 0.01 -11.32 2.74
C TYR A 42 -0.61 -12.54 2.07
N ARG A 43 -0.40 -12.68 0.76
CA ARG A 43 -0.79 -13.88 0.00
C ARG A 43 0.38 -14.38 -0.84
N LEU A 44 0.47 -15.71 -0.98
CA LEU A 44 1.36 -16.32 -1.95
C LEU A 44 0.59 -16.57 -3.25
N LYS A 45 1.24 -16.25 -4.37
CA LYS A 45 0.72 -16.37 -5.72
C LYS A 45 1.73 -17.08 -6.62
N ASP A 46 1.22 -17.60 -7.74
CA ASP A 46 1.99 -18.22 -8.80
C ASP A 46 2.77 -19.46 -8.34
N LEU A 47 2.18 -20.26 -7.43
CA LEU A 47 2.87 -21.44 -6.94
C LEU A 47 2.87 -22.59 -7.96
N PRO A 48 3.95 -23.38 -8.04
CA PRO A 48 3.94 -24.61 -8.81
C PRO A 48 2.87 -25.59 -8.29
N ALA A 49 2.34 -26.44 -9.18
CA ALA A 49 1.20 -27.32 -8.87
C ALA A 49 1.40 -28.23 -7.64
N ASN A 50 2.63 -28.64 -7.34
CA ASN A 50 2.94 -29.47 -6.17
C ASN A 50 2.94 -28.70 -4.83
N PHE A 51 2.68 -27.39 -4.84
CA PHE A 51 2.54 -26.52 -3.67
C PHE A 51 1.19 -25.79 -3.65
N SER A 52 0.19 -26.24 -4.42
CA SER A 52 -1.10 -25.56 -4.54
C SER A 52 -1.87 -25.37 -3.23
N ASN A 53 -1.52 -26.09 -2.16
CA ASN A 53 -2.12 -25.88 -0.83
C ASN A 53 -1.75 -24.51 -0.24
N TYR A 54 -0.71 -23.86 -0.76
CA TYR A 54 -0.26 -22.53 -0.33
C TYR A 54 -0.71 -21.41 -1.29
N GLU A 55 -1.38 -21.74 -2.40
CA GLU A 55 -1.93 -20.72 -3.31
C GLU A 55 -3.00 -19.91 -2.56
N ASP A 56 -2.92 -18.58 -2.67
CA ASP A 56 -3.77 -17.65 -1.94
C ASP A 56 -3.73 -17.79 -0.41
N PHE A 57 -2.75 -18.54 0.14
CA PHE A 57 -2.65 -18.77 1.57
C PHE A 57 -2.49 -17.43 2.30
N PRO A 58 -3.47 -17.02 3.12
CA PRO A 58 -3.34 -15.80 3.89
C PRO A 58 -2.39 -16.08 5.04
N PHE A 59 -1.35 -15.27 5.15
CA PHE A 59 -0.49 -15.32 6.32
C PHE A 59 -0.33 -13.94 6.92
N ASP A 60 -0.55 -13.87 8.23
CA ASP A 60 0.04 -12.83 9.04
C ASP A 60 1.39 -13.37 9.51
N THR A 61 2.41 -12.56 9.33
CA THR A 61 3.82 -12.86 9.06
C THR A 61 4.60 -13.68 10.11
N TYR A 62 3.93 -14.22 11.13
CA TYR A 62 4.55 -14.91 12.26
C TYR A 62 5.19 -16.27 11.90
N TYR A 63 4.74 -16.91 10.81
CA TYR A 63 5.16 -18.28 10.49
C TYR A 63 6.56 -18.38 9.83
N TYR A 64 7.11 -17.30 9.27
CA TYR A 64 8.34 -17.32 8.45
C TYR A 64 9.48 -16.41 8.94
N GLY A 65 9.43 -15.88 10.16
CA GLY A 65 10.62 -15.37 10.86
C GLY A 65 11.08 -13.94 10.52
N SER A 66 10.41 -13.21 9.62
CA SER A 66 10.73 -11.82 9.25
C SER A 66 9.58 -10.86 9.57
N ALA A 67 8.91 -11.09 10.70
CA ALA A 67 7.50 -10.75 10.82
C ALA A 67 7.21 -9.27 11.06
N GLU A 68 6.59 -8.57 10.10
CA GLU A 68 6.02 -7.24 10.30
C GLU A 68 4.55 -7.39 10.72
N ALA A 69 4.18 -7.10 11.97
CA ALA A 69 2.79 -7.02 12.40
C ALA A 69 2.27 -5.58 12.31
N GLY A 70 0.99 -5.42 11.95
CA GLY A 70 0.34 -4.10 11.95
C GLY A 70 0.91 -3.09 10.93
N LEU A 71 1.53 -3.58 9.85
CA LEU A 71 2.18 -2.76 8.83
C LEU A 71 1.27 -1.62 8.34
N THR A 72 1.74 -0.39 8.50
CA THR A 72 1.12 0.82 7.97
C THR A 72 2.12 1.56 7.09
N LEU A 73 1.73 1.87 5.86
CA LEU A 73 2.50 2.63 4.88
C LEU A 73 1.79 3.96 4.61
N THR A 74 2.46 5.07 4.88
CA THR A 74 2.00 6.42 4.51
C THR A 74 2.84 6.93 3.36
N ILE A 75 2.18 7.31 2.26
CA ILE A 75 2.79 7.89 1.06
C ILE A 75 2.31 9.33 0.94
N THR A 76 3.24 10.28 0.92
CA THR A 76 2.94 11.71 0.84
C THR A 76 3.22 12.28 -0.54
N ASN A 77 2.56 13.41 -0.87
CA ASN A 77 2.64 14.02 -2.20
C ASN A 77 4.04 14.59 -2.53
N ASP A 78 4.83 14.90 -1.51
CA ASP A 78 6.21 15.38 -1.60
C ASP A 78 7.24 14.27 -1.84
N LYS A 79 6.79 13.08 -2.25
CA LYS A 79 7.61 11.90 -2.57
C LYS A 79 8.33 11.27 -1.38
N ASN A 80 7.84 11.53 -0.16
CA ASN A 80 8.26 10.80 1.03
C ASN A 80 7.29 9.66 1.37
N TYR A 81 7.80 8.66 2.07
CA TYR A 81 6.99 7.63 2.69
C TYR A 81 7.42 7.39 4.14
N THR A 82 6.50 6.83 4.92
CA THR A 82 6.78 6.33 6.27
C THR A 82 6.12 4.98 6.44
N ARG A 83 6.88 4.02 6.93
CA ARG A 83 6.43 2.65 7.22
C ARG A 83 6.52 2.39 8.72
N LYS A 84 5.48 1.80 9.30
CA LYS A 84 5.43 1.41 10.73
C LYS A 84 4.94 -0.01 10.88
N PHE A 85 5.59 -0.80 11.72
CA PHE A 85 5.23 -2.19 12.00
C PHE A 85 5.92 -2.68 13.27
N ASP A 86 5.46 -3.79 13.81
CA ASP A 86 6.12 -4.49 14.91
C ASP A 86 6.90 -5.69 14.39
N LEU A 87 8.14 -5.85 14.82
CA LEU A 87 8.86 -7.12 14.69
C LEU A 87 8.79 -7.86 16.02
N TYR A 88 8.77 -9.20 15.98
CA TYR A 88 8.69 -10.04 17.19
C TYR A 88 9.75 -9.70 18.26
N LEU A 89 10.98 -9.40 17.83
CA LEU A 89 12.09 -9.04 18.71
C LEU A 89 12.36 -7.53 18.79
N ASN A 90 11.63 -6.72 18.00
CA ASN A 90 11.80 -5.28 17.92
C ASN A 90 10.45 -4.62 17.60
N PRO A 91 9.57 -4.41 18.59
CA PRO A 91 8.30 -3.73 18.38
C PRO A 91 8.52 -2.24 18.05
N ASP A 92 7.48 -1.57 17.56
CA ASP A 92 7.44 -0.14 17.24
C ASP A 92 8.51 0.30 16.22
N VAL A 93 8.79 -0.53 15.22
CA VAL A 93 9.67 -0.13 14.12
C VAL A 93 9.00 0.96 13.31
N SER A 94 9.76 2.03 13.06
CA SER A 94 9.37 3.09 12.14
C SER A 94 10.55 3.41 11.25
N GLU A 95 10.32 3.36 9.94
CA GLU A 95 11.30 3.75 8.94
C GLU A 95 10.65 4.65 7.90
N GLY A 96 11.48 5.33 7.12
CA GLY A 96 11.00 6.25 6.10
C GLY A 96 12.05 6.53 5.06
N GLY A 97 11.57 7.10 3.97
CA GLY A 97 12.39 7.26 2.78
C GLY A 97 11.65 7.98 1.68
N THR A 98 12.17 7.83 0.47
CA THR A 98 11.58 8.40 -0.74
C THR A 98 10.93 7.33 -1.58
N TRP A 99 9.88 7.70 -2.32
CA TRP A 99 9.23 6.78 -3.26
C TRP A 99 9.19 7.34 -4.68
N THR A 100 9.24 6.44 -5.66
CA THR A 100 9.02 6.75 -7.08
C THR A 100 8.04 5.76 -7.68
N LYS A 101 7.36 6.17 -8.76
CA LYS A 101 6.43 5.33 -9.51
C LYS A 101 6.63 5.51 -10.99
N GLU A 102 6.78 4.39 -11.70
CA GLU A 102 6.94 4.33 -13.15
C GLU A 102 5.96 3.29 -13.70
N GLY A 103 4.82 3.75 -14.22
CA GLY A 103 3.72 2.87 -14.62
C GLY A 103 3.17 2.11 -13.40
N THR A 104 3.29 0.78 -13.41
CA THR A 104 2.90 -0.09 -12.30
C THR A 104 4.04 -0.35 -11.30
N LYS A 105 5.27 0.05 -11.59
CA LYS A 105 6.40 -0.15 -10.68
C LYS A 105 6.41 0.93 -9.59
N LEU A 106 6.44 0.51 -8.32
CA LEU A 106 6.66 1.35 -7.14
C LEU A 106 8.03 1.01 -6.55
N THR A 107 8.89 2.00 -6.36
CA THR A 107 10.18 1.83 -5.67
C THR A 107 10.15 2.61 -4.36
N LEU A 108 10.47 1.93 -3.25
CA LEU A 108 10.68 2.53 -1.94
C LEU A 108 12.16 2.48 -1.60
N LYS A 109 12.74 3.65 -1.32
CA LYS A 109 14.15 3.76 -0.93
C LYS A 109 14.25 4.31 0.48
N SER A 110 14.62 3.46 1.42
CA SER A 110 14.78 3.87 2.81
C SER A 110 15.97 4.81 3.01
N THR A 111 15.85 5.69 3.99
CA THR A 111 16.98 6.47 4.50
C THR A 111 17.82 5.71 5.52
N ASP A 112 17.26 4.65 6.12
CA ASP A 112 17.97 3.78 7.05
C ASP A 112 18.66 2.66 6.27
N THR A 113 19.97 2.54 6.42
CA THR A 113 20.80 1.54 5.74
C THR A 113 20.45 0.09 6.09
N ASN A 114 19.70 -0.13 7.17
CA ASN A 114 19.21 -1.46 7.54
C ASN A 114 18.05 -1.93 6.66
N PHE A 115 17.34 -1.00 6.01
CA PHE A 115 16.24 -1.29 5.11
C PHE A 115 16.70 -0.97 3.68
N GLY A 116 16.78 -2.01 2.86
CA GLY A 116 17.22 -1.89 1.47
C GLY A 116 16.27 -1.06 0.61
N GLU A 117 16.61 -0.92 -0.67
CA GLU A 117 15.64 -0.48 -1.68
C GLU A 117 14.70 -1.65 -1.98
N GLU A 118 13.39 -1.37 -1.98
CA GLU A 118 12.33 -2.34 -2.26
C GLU A 118 11.61 -1.94 -3.54
N GLU A 119 11.35 -2.91 -4.41
CA GLU A 119 10.60 -2.72 -5.66
C GLU A 119 9.35 -3.58 -5.65
N PHE A 120 8.21 -2.94 -5.87
CA PHE A 120 6.89 -3.57 -5.94
C PHE A 120 6.25 -3.34 -7.30
N THR A 121 5.41 -4.28 -7.72
CA THR A 121 4.42 -4.06 -8.77
C THR A 121 3.08 -3.70 -8.12
N ILE A 122 2.44 -2.64 -8.60
CA ILE A 122 1.08 -2.25 -8.23
C ILE A 122 0.14 -3.12 -9.06
N GLU A 123 -0.62 -3.97 -8.38
CA GLU A 123 -1.58 -4.87 -9.02
C GLU A 123 -2.93 -4.17 -9.22
N GLY A 124 -3.41 -4.21 -10.47
CA GLY A 124 -4.65 -3.55 -10.87
C GLY A 124 -4.57 -2.02 -10.93
N ASP A 125 -5.72 -1.39 -11.19
CA ASP A 125 -5.80 0.07 -11.31
C ASP A 125 -6.02 0.71 -9.94
N ILE A 126 -5.11 1.63 -9.56
CA ILE A 126 -5.29 2.49 -8.39
C ILE A 126 -5.77 3.88 -8.79
N THR A 127 -6.87 4.31 -8.19
CA THR A 127 -7.54 5.60 -8.44
C THR A 127 -7.64 6.39 -7.14
N SER A 128 -7.95 7.69 -7.23
CA SER A 128 -8.12 8.54 -6.04
C SER A 128 -9.21 8.04 -5.09
N SER A 129 -10.19 7.28 -5.60
CA SER A 129 -11.28 6.65 -4.85
C SER A 129 -10.99 5.21 -4.39
N SER A 130 -9.82 4.64 -4.71
CA SER A 130 -9.49 3.28 -4.29
C SER A 130 -9.45 3.16 -2.77
N VAL A 131 -10.11 2.14 -2.25
CA VAL A 131 -10.13 1.79 -0.82
C VAL A 131 -9.15 0.68 -0.48
N SER A 132 -8.58 0.04 -1.49
CA SER A 132 -7.54 -0.98 -1.35
C SER A 132 -6.43 -0.77 -2.37
N MET A 133 -5.27 -1.31 -2.04
CA MET A 133 -4.08 -1.35 -2.90
C MET A 133 -3.44 -2.72 -2.73
N VAL A 134 -3.02 -3.33 -3.83
CA VAL A 134 -2.26 -4.58 -3.80
C VAL A 134 -0.89 -4.29 -4.39
N LEU A 135 0.15 -4.60 -3.62
CA LEU A 135 1.54 -4.54 -4.06
C LEU A 135 2.07 -5.97 -4.16
N SER A 136 2.83 -6.29 -5.19
CA SER A 136 3.44 -7.61 -5.34
C SER A 136 4.95 -7.50 -5.52
N GLN A 137 5.65 -8.55 -5.09
CA GLN A 137 7.08 -8.71 -5.35
C GLN A 137 7.44 -10.20 -5.43
N ALA A 138 8.52 -10.52 -6.14
CA ALA A 138 9.06 -11.87 -6.16
C ALA A 138 9.79 -12.18 -4.85
N ALA A 139 9.61 -13.39 -4.33
CA ALA A 139 10.35 -13.89 -3.18
C ALA A 139 10.57 -15.41 -3.29
N THR A 140 11.53 -15.92 -2.54
CA THR A 140 11.77 -17.36 -2.44
C THR A 140 11.40 -17.83 -1.03
N PHE A 141 10.51 -18.82 -0.93
CA PHE A 141 10.12 -19.44 0.32
C PHE A 141 10.61 -20.89 0.41
N SER A 142 10.85 -21.37 1.64
CA SER A 142 11.10 -22.78 1.92
C SER A 142 9.77 -23.45 2.28
N LEU A 143 9.16 -24.16 1.32
CA LEU A 143 7.81 -24.74 1.46
C LEU A 143 7.86 -26.27 1.43
N LEU A 144 6.88 -26.92 2.05
CA LEU A 144 6.69 -28.36 1.95
C LEU A 144 5.81 -28.70 0.75
N PRO A 145 6.18 -29.67 -0.09
CA PRO A 145 5.29 -30.12 -1.16
C PRO A 145 3.99 -30.70 -0.59
N ASN A 146 2.88 -30.55 -1.31
CA ASN A 146 1.56 -31.08 -0.93
C ASN A 146 1.62 -32.57 -0.57
N ALA A 147 2.33 -33.38 -1.36
CA ALA A 147 2.48 -34.81 -1.11
C ALA A 147 3.08 -35.13 0.28
N VAL A 148 3.89 -34.23 0.83
CA VAL A 148 4.45 -34.35 2.18
C VAL A 148 3.46 -33.77 3.19
N SER A 149 2.92 -32.57 2.96
CA SER A 149 1.97 -31.94 3.89
C SER A 149 0.71 -32.78 4.12
N ASP A 150 0.22 -33.45 3.08
CA ASP A 150 -1.02 -34.24 3.15
C ASP A 150 -0.85 -35.55 3.93
N THR A 151 0.40 -36.02 4.06
CA THR A 151 0.71 -37.24 4.82
C THR A 151 1.07 -36.95 6.27
N LEU A 152 1.54 -35.73 6.57
CA LEU A 152 1.89 -35.31 7.92
C LEU A 152 0.72 -34.58 8.56
N THR A 153 0.20 -35.10 9.67
CA THR A 153 -0.75 -34.30 10.46
C THR A 153 -0.07 -33.03 10.97
N THR A 154 -0.80 -31.90 11.02
CA THR A 154 -0.30 -30.63 11.57
C THR A 154 0.29 -30.81 12.98
N ALA A 155 -0.33 -31.66 13.80
CA ALA A 155 0.15 -31.98 15.14
C ALA A 155 1.51 -32.69 15.13
N TRP A 156 1.76 -33.58 14.15
CA TRP A 156 3.03 -34.28 14.03
C TRP A 156 4.14 -33.38 13.48
N ALA A 157 3.84 -32.58 12.44
CA ALA A 157 4.80 -31.66 11.86
C ALA A 157 5.25 -30.59 12.88
N ASN A 158 4.33 -30.10 13.71
CA ASN A 158 4.65 -29.18 14.79
C ASN A 158 5.44 -29.85 15.94
N ALA A 159 5.28 -31.15 16.15
CA ALA A 159 5.98 -31.90 17.20
C ALA A 159 7.40 -32.34 16.79
N HIS A 160 7.72 -32.37 15.50
CA HIS A 160 9.01 -32.84 14.96
C HIS A 160 9.55 -31.92 13.84
N PRO A 161 9.67 -30.60 14.04
CA PRO A 161 10.07 -29.66 12.99
C PRO A 161 11.40 -30.02 12.32
N GLU A 162 12.35 -30.59 13.06
CA GLU A 162 13.65 -31.07 12.58
C GLU A 162 13.57 -32.18 11.54
N THR A 163 12.47 -32.93 11.52
CA THR A 163 12.25 -34.01 10.54
C THR A 163 11.58 -33.53 9.27
N VAL A 164 11.03 -32.31 9.29
CA VAL A 164 10.28 -31.72 8.18
C VAL A 164 11.19 -30.91 7.26
N THR A 165 12.21 -30.24 7.81
CA THR A 165 13.18 -29.41 7.08
C THR A 165 13.83 -30.10 5.87
N PRO A 166 14.24 -31.39 5.92
CA PRO A 166 14.86 -32.05 4.77
C PRO A 166 13.93 -32.20 3.55
N TYR A 167 12.61 -32.07 3.74
CA TYR A 167 11.61 -32.19 2.69
C TYR A 167 11.16 -30.84 2.14
N GLN A 168 11.56 -29.74 2.77
CA GLN A 168 11.28 -28.41 2.26
C GLN A 168 12.06 -28.16 0.97
N GLN A 169 11.45 -27.39 0.08
CA GLN A 169 12.05 -26.99 -1.18
C GLN A 169 11.97 -25.48 -1.29
N SER A 170 13.01 -24.88 -1.88
CA SER A 170 12.99 -23.47 -2.26
C SER A 170 12.05 -23.30 -3.45
N VAL A 171 11.08 -22.42 -3.29
CA VAL A 171 10.07 -22.12 -4.30
C VAL A 171 10.04 -20.62 -4.52
N ASP A 172 10.24 -20.20 -5.76
CA ASP A 172 10.03 -18.82 -6.18
C ASP A 172 8.53 -18.59 -6.33
N VAL A 173 8.04 -17.55 -5.69
CA VAL A 173 6.61 -17.19 -5.60
C VAL A 173 6.46 -15.68 -5.73
N THR A 174 5.25 -15.26 -6.08
CA THR A 174 4.85 -13.87 -5.95
C THR A 174 4.24 -13.68 -4.56
N VAL A 175 4.70 -12.67 -3.82
CA VAL A 175 4.09 -12.25 -2.54
C VAL A 175 3.26 -11.02 -2.81
N GLU A 176 1.95 -11.12 -2.59
CA GLU A 176 1.05 -9.98 -2.56
C GLU A 176 0.93 -9.42 -1.15
N LEU A 177 1.04 -8.10 -1.03
CA LEU A 177 0.71 -7.30 0.14
C LEU A 177 -0.61 -6.59 -0.16
N VAL A 178 -1.66 -6.98 0.54
CA VAL A 178 -2.99 -6.37 0.40
C VAL A 178 -3.14 -5.30 1.46
N PHE A 179 -3.41 -4.08 1.05
CA PHE A 179 -3.62 -2.93 1.92
C PHE A 179 -5.04 -2.38 1.80
N ASP A 180 -5.57 -1.95 2.94
CA ASP A 180 -6.76 -1.12 3.04
C ASP A 180 -6.38 0.33 3.31
N LYS A 181 -7.10 1.26 2.68
CA LYS A 181 -6.91 2.70 2.91
C LYS A 181 -7.42 3.07 4.30
N VAL A 182 -6.58 3.71 5.08
CA VAL A 182 -6.97 4.26 6.38
C VAL A 182 -7.76 5.54 6.13
N THR A 183 -9.09 5.45 6.26
CA THR A 183 -9.94 6.63 6.31
C THR A 183 -9.88 7.21 7.71
N THR A 184 -9.49 8.49 7.84
CA THR A 184 -9.68 9.21 9.10
C THR A 184 -11.17 9.17 9.46
N PRO A 185 -11.56 8.76 10.68
CA PRO A 185 -12.95 8.83 11.12
C PRO A 185 -13.47 10.27 11.20
#